data_AF-A0A920S8T5-F1
#
_entry.id   AF-A0A920S8T5-F1
#
_cell.length_a   1.000
_cell.length_b   1.000
_cell.length_c   1.000
_cell.angle_alpha   90.00
_cell.angle_beta   90.00
_cell.angle_gamma   90.00
#
_symmetry.space_group_name_H-M   'P 1'
#
loop_
_entity.id
_entity.type
_entity.pdbx_description
1 polymer ?
#
loop_
_entity_poly.entity_id
_entity_poly.type
_entity_poly.pdbx_seq_one_letter_code
_entity_poly.pdbx_strand_id
1 'polypeptide(L)' 'MASSVQPKDKTVNVNGINLHYLDWGNEGKPKILFLHGLRGHCHSWDDVSSGNFAKTTIL' A
#
# COMPACT_ATOMS: atom_id res chain seq x y z
N MET A 1 -13.12 -14.18 -8.90
CA MET A 1 -13.58 -13.35 -7.76
C MET A 1 -12.35 -12.99 -6.94
N ALA A 2 -11.74 -11.83 -7.19
CA ALA A 2 -10.63 -11.36 -6.36
C ALA A 2 -11.17 -11.03 -4.98
N SER A 3 -10.65 -11.66 -3.92
CA SER A 3 -11.02 -11.28 -2.56
C SER A 3 -10.58 -9.84 -2.33
N SER A 4 -11.55 -8.97 -2.01
CA SER A 4 -11.28 -7.58 -1.62
C SER A 4 -10.54 -7.62 -0.27
N VAL A 5 -9.20 -7.59 -0.32
CA VAL A 5 -8.41 -7.37 0.89
C VAL A 5 -8.54 -5.90 1.24
N GLN A 6 -9.12 -5.62 2.40
CA GLN A 6 -9.22 -4.25 2.91
C GLN A 6 -7.83 -3.78 3.36
N PRO A 7 -7.34 -2.63 2.87
CA PRO A 7 -6.07 -2.09 3.32
C PRO A 7 -6.13 -1.72 4.79
N LYS A 8 -4.98 -1.86 5.47
CA LYS A 8 -4.77 -1.34 6.81
C LYS A 8 -3.95 -0.06 6.73
N ASP A 9 -4.38 0.96 7.45
CA ASP A 9 -3.59 2.16 7.70
C ASP A 9 -2.39 1.82 8.58
N LYS A 10 -1.22 2.32 8.19
CA LYS A 10 0.02 2.19 8.95
C LYS A 10 0.85 3.45 8.79
N THR A 11 1.69 3.72 9.79
CA THR A 11 2.65 4.82 9.75
C THR A 11 4.04 4.28 10.06
N VAL A 12 5.05 4.76 9.34
CA VAL A 12 6.46 4.45 9.61
C VAL A 12 7.26 5.73 9.74
N ASN A 13 8.14 5.80 10.74
CA ASN A 13 9.10 6.89 10.85
C ASN A 13 10.35 6.55 10.04
N VAL A 14 10.69 7.40 9.07
CA VAL A 14 11.92 7.28 8.27
C VAL A 14 12.63 8.62 8.31
N ASN A 15 13.87 8.64 8.83
CA ASN A 15 14.69 9.85 8.94
C ASN A 15 13.96 11.02 9.64
N GLY A 16 13.16 10.72 10.68
CA GLY A 16 12.41 11.73 11.42
C GLY A 16 11.09 12.16 10.77
N ILE A 17 10.75 11.63 9.60
CA ILE A 17 9.49 11.91 8.89
C ILE A 17 8.53 10.74 9.10
N ASN A 18 7.30 11.04 9.52
CA ASN A 18 6.24 10.04 9.62
C ASN A 18 5.54 9.90 8.27
N LEU A 19 5.69 8.74 7.65
CA LEU A 19 5.07 8.39 6.38
C LEU A 19 3.85 7.51 6.63
N HIS A 20 2.68 7.99 6.21
CA HIS A 20 1.46 7.19 6.19
C HIS A 20 1.46 6.29 4.95
N TYR A 21 1.02 5.05 5.12
CA TYR A 21 0.87 4.10 4.03
C TYR A 21 -0.27 3.11 4.27
N LEU A 22 -0.77 2.54 3.17
CA LEU A 22 -1.73 1.45 3.20
C LEU A 22 -1.04 0.10 2.97
N ASP A 23 -1.45 -0.91 3.73
CA ASP A 23 -0.96 -2.29 3.66
C ASP A 23 -2.10 -3.27 3.34
N TRP A 24 -2.01 -3.91 2.19
CA TRP A 24 -2.98 -4.93 1.72
C TRP A 24 -2.58 -6.37 2.09
N GLY A 25 -1.61 -6.59 2.98
CA GLY A 25 -1.30 -7.91 3.56
C GLY A 25 -0.47 -8.82 2.66
N ASN A 26 -0.61 -10.15 2.77
CA ASN A 26 0.15 -11.19 2.05
C ASN A 26 1.59 -11.45 2.55
N GLU A 27 1.73 -11.68 3.85
CA GLU A 27 2.98 -12.12 4.49
C GLU A 27 3.58 -13.34 3.77
N GLY A 28 4.88 -13.29 3.47
CA GLY A 28 5.59 -14.34 2.75
C GLY A 28 5.61 -14.21 1.22
N LYS A 29 4.93 -13.23 0.64
CA LYS A 29 5.02 -12.91 -0.81
C LYS A 29 5.95 -11.72 -1.08
N PRO A 30 6.46 -11.58 -2.33
CA PRO A 30 7.27 -10.42 -2.71
C PRO A 30 6.54 -9.11 -2.38
N LYS A 31 7.27 -8.19 -1.75
CA LYS A 31 6.77 -6.85 -1.41
C LYS A 31 6.84 -5.95 -2.65
N ILE A 32 5.75 -5.26 -2.94
CA ILE A 32 5.66 -4.26 -4.00
C ILE A 32 5.35 -2.92 -3.35
N LEU A 33 6.13 -1.90 -3.68
CA LEU A 33 5.88 -0.53 -3.27
C LEU A 33 5.18 0.22 -4.40
N PHE A 34 4.03 0.81 -4.11
CA PHE A 34 3.36 1.74 -5.02
C PHE A 34 3.65 3.17 -4.56
N LEU A 35 4.00 4.04 -5.49
CA LEU A 35 4.26 5.45 -5.24
C LEU A 35 3.37 6.22 -6.20
N HIS A 36 2.60 7.18 -5.68
CA HIS A 36 1.85 8.08 -6.54
C HIS A 36 2.54 9.44 -6.67
N GLY A 37 2.17 10.18 -7.71
CA GLY A 37 2.66 11.53 -7.95
C GLY A 37 1.94 12.60 -7.14
N LEU A 38 2.27 13.87 -7.42
CA LEU A 38 1.83 15.09 -6.69
C LEU A 38 0.32 15.26 -6.45
N ARG A 39 -0.54 14.60 -7.22
CA ARG A 39 -2.01 14.72 -7.14
C ARG A 39 -2.71 13.37 -6.90
N GLY A 40 -1.94 12.33 -6.62
CA GLY A 40 -2.49 11.00 -6.32
C GLY A 40 -2.91 10.89 -4.86
N HIS A 41 -3.56 9.77 -4.54
CA HIS A 41 -3.81 9.31 -3.18
C HIS A 41 -3.60 7.80 -3.09
N CYS A 42 -3.42 7.25 -1.89
CA CYS A 42 -3.12 5.83 -1.72
C CYS A 42 -4.18 4.90 -2.36
N HIS A 43 -5.45 5.32 -2.32
CA HIS A 43 -6.59 4.60 -2.93
C HIS A 43 -6.63 4.58 -4.47
N SER A 44 -5.78 5.36 -5.17
CA SER A 44 -5.72 5.30 -6.64
C SER A 44 -5.28 3.92 -7.16
N TRP A 45 -4.77 3.06 -6.26
CA TRP A 45 -4.28 1.73 -6.56
C TRP A 45 -5.23 0.61 -6.12
N ASP A 46 -6.42 0.92 -5.61
CA ASP A 46 -7.37 -0.09 -5.10
C ASP A 46 -7.69 -1.17 -6.14
N ASP A 47 -7.92 -0.79 -7.41
CA ASP A 47 -8.25 -1.74 -8.48
C ASP A 47 -7.09 -2.71 -8.80
N VAL A 48 -5.86 -2.19 -8.83
CA VAL A 48 -4.66 -3.01 -9.11
C VAL A 48 -4.14 -3.73 -7.86
N SER A 49 -4.63 -3.38 -6.67
CA SER A 49 -4.20 -3.95 -5.38
C SER A 49 -4.71 -5.37 -5.16
N SER A 50 -5.77 -5.79 -5.86
CA SER A 50 -6.44 -7.09 -5.78
C SER A 50 -5.61 -8.32 -6.21
N GLY A 51 -4.33 -8.13 -6.55
CA GLY A 51 -3.38 -9.16 -6.95
C GLY A 51 -2.64 -9.83 -5.78
N ASN A 52 -1.92 -10.91 -6.07
CA ASN A 52 -1.32 -11.81 -5.08
C ASN A 52 0.00 -11.30 -4.45
N PHE A 53 0.08 -10.03 -4.05
CA PHE A 53 1.30 -9.39 -3.57
C PHE A 53 1.09 -8.62 -2.26
N ALA A 54 2.16 -8.46 -1.49
CA ALA A 54 2.15 -7.55 -0.34
C ALA A 54 2.49 -6.14 -0.79
N LYS A 55 1.64 -5.16 -0.45
CA LYS A 55 1.68 -3.84 -1.09
C LYS A 55 1.75 -2.74 -0.05
N THR A 56 2.70 -1.83 -0.22
CA THR A 56 2.91 -0.64 0.61
C THR A 56 2.79 0.58 -0.30
N THR A 57 1.92 1.53 0.02
CA THR A 57 1.80 2.78 -0.76
C THR A 57 2.17 3.97 0.11
N ILE A 58 3.27 4.68 -0.19
CA ILE A 58 3.72 5.82 0.62
C ILE A 58 3.14 7.11 0.06
N LEU A 59 2.52 7.88 0.98
CA LEU A 59 1.94 9.23 0.83
C LEU A 59 0.95 9.33 -0.29
#